data_AF-F6GCW2-F1
#
_entry.id   AF-F6GCW2-F1
#
_cell.length_a   1.000
_cell.length_b   1.000
_cell.length_c   1.000
_cell.angle_alpha   90.00
_cell.angle_beta   90.00
_cell.angle_gamma   90.00
#
_symmetry.space_group_name_H-M   'P 1'
#
loop_
_entity.id
_entity.type
_entity.pdbx_description
1 polymer ?
#
loop_
_entity_poly.entity_id
_entity_poly.type
_entity_poly.pdbx_seq_one_letter_code
_entity_poly.pdbx_strand_id
1 'polypeptide(L)'
;MTNDDLLYRYFSNNLSKTETEQLEKLLETDAEFKAQFEFENNLKRVIKHKENSILKAKLRDFETEIETRDNKQTSKSFNWRIAASIIILLGVSWFGYQTFFGVNYQDLYNANYQEYPNTEYAITRSDTVDSPERRAFVAYEAQDFENAITLFENLPVDVKKPYHIFYKAQAYLKTGEIEKSKVIFKSIISEGKPFKAESYWYLAMIALKEKDKNEALKYLKILKADYNYNKVKAEALLKRLN
;
A
#
# COMPACT_ATOMS: atom_id res chain seq x y z
N MET A 1 -35.83 9.29 12.93
CA MET A 1 -35.80 7.93 12.36
C MET A 1 -37.23 7.44 12.28
N THR A 2 -37.66 6.90 11.15
CA THR A 2 -39.03 6.37 11.00
C THR A 2 -39.11 4.94 11.54
N ASN A 3 -40.32 4.46 11.82
CA ASN A 3 -40.57 3.08 12.23
C ASN A 3 -40.08 2.06 11.18
N ASP A 4 -40.32 2.36 9.89
CA ASP A 4 -39.83 1.52 8.78
C ASP A 4 -38.30 1.46 8.69
N ASP A 5 -37.61 2.59 8.92
CA ASP A 5 -36.13 2.63 8.92
C ASP A 5 -35.56 1.82 10.09
N LEU A 6 -36.22 1.87 11.26
CA LEU A 6 -35.84 1.08 12.43
C LEU A 6 -36.00 -0.44 12.18
N LEU A 7 -37.10 -0.87 11.54
CA LEU A 7 -37.32 -2.26 11.14
C LEU A 7 -36.31 -2.73 10.09
N TYR A 8 -36.06 -1.92 9.07
CA TYR A 8 -35.05 -2.21 8.04
C TYR A 8 -33.67 -2.46 8.65
N ARG A 9 -33.25 -1.58 9.58
CA ARG A 9 -31.96 -1.69 10.26
C ARG A 9 -31.91 -2.87 11.22
N TYR A 10 -33.02 -3.22 11.89
CA TYR A 10 -33.13 -4.46 12.66
C TYR A 10 -32.89 -5.69 11.79
N PHE A 11 -33.66 -5.84 10.70
CA PHE A 11 -33.59 -7.04 9.87
C PHE A 11 -32.27 -7.18 9.08
N SER A 12 -31.55 -6.07 8.92
CA SER A 12 -30.21 -5.97 8.33
C SER A 12 -29.07 -6.04 9.35
N ASN A 13 -29.33 -6.34 10.63
CA ASN A 13 -28.34 -6.44 11.71
C ASN A 13 -27.48 -5.17 11.91
N ASN A 14 -28.07 -3.98 11.74
CA ASN A 14 -27.38 -2.69 11.78
C ASN A 14 -28.00 -1.70 12.78
N LEU A 15 -28.45 -2.22 13.92
CA LEU A 15 -28.93 -1.41 15.04
C LEU A 15 -27.79 -1.04 15.98
N SER A 16 -27.75 0.23 16.37
CA SER A 16 -26.97 0.69 17.53
C SER A 16 -27.70 0.38 18.84
N LYS A 17 -27.00 0.44 19.98
CA LYS A 17 -27.57 0.16 21.30
C LYS A 17 -28.81 1.03 21.61
N THR A 18 -28.74 2.31 21.29
CA THR A 18 -29.85 3.27 21.51
C THR A 18 -31.08 2.93 20.66
N GLU A 19 -30.88 2.36 19.48
CA GLU A 19 -31.96 2.01 18.56
C GLU A 19 -32.58 0.65 18.92
N THR A 20 -31.78 -0.27 19.50
CA THR A 20 -32.29 -1.50 20.11
C THR A 20 -33.26 -1.19 21.25
N GLU A 21 -32.90 -0.27 22.16
CA GLU A 21 -33.79 0.15 23.26
C GLU A 21 -35.07 0.82 22.73
N GLN A 22 -34.96 1.61 21.65
CA GLN A 22 -36.11 2.22 20.98
C GLN A 22 -37.03 1.17 20.35
N LEU A 23 -36.45 0.15 19.71
CA LEU A 23 -37.20 -0.97 19.12
C LEU A 23 -37.95 -1.75 20.20
N GLU A 24 -37.28 -2.14 21.28
CA GLU A 24 -37.89 -2.89 22.39
C GLU A 24 -39.07 -2.13 22.99
N LYS A 25 -38.88 -0.81 23.22
CA LYS A 25 -39.96 0.05 23.70
C LYS A 25 -41.15 0.07 22.74
N LEU A 26 -40.92 0.23 21.43
CA LEU A 26 -42.00 0.26 20.45
C LEU A 26 -42.74 -1.09 20.35
N LEU A 27 -42.02 -2.21 20.49
CA LEU A 27 -42.63 -3.54 20.54
C LEU A 27 -43.56 -3.76 21.76
N GLU A 28 -43.31 -3.05 22.86
CA GLU A 28 -44.15 -3.10 24.07
C GLU A 28 -45.30 -2.09 24.02
N THR A 29 -45.07 -0.89 23.47
CA THR A 29 -46.00 0.24 23.60
C THR A 29 -46.88 0.49 22.37
N ASP A 30 -46.50 0.00 21.19
CA ASP A 30 -47.19 0.26 19.93
C ASP A 30 -47.64 -1.05 19.27
N ALA A 31 -48.95 -1.30 19.29
CA ALA A 31 -49.54 -2.53 18.76
C ALA A 31 -49.46 -2.64 17.23
N GLU A 32 -49.52 -1.51 16.51
CA GLU A 32 -49.44 -1.49 15.05
C GLU A 32 -48.00 -1.79 14.60
N PHE A 33 -47.03 -1.15 15.26
CA PHE A 33 -45.60 -1.43 15.04
C PHE A 33 -45.25 -2.90 15.33
N LYS A 34 -45.77 -3.45 16.44
CA LYS A 34 -45.57 -4.86 16.79
C LYS A 34 -46.13 -5.80 15.72
N ALA A 35 -47.33 -5.52 15.21
CA ALA A 35 -47.93 -6.34 14.15
C ALA A 35 -47.10 -6.32 12.85
N GLN A 36 -46.56 -5.16 12.48
CA GLN A 36 -45.66 -5.03 11.33
C GLN A 36 -44.35 -5.81 11.53
N PHE A 37 -43.72 -5.68 12.71
CA PHE A 37 -42.52 -6.43 13.07
C PHE A 37 -42.76 -7.95 12.98
N GLU A 38 -43.85 -8.45 13.55
CA GLU A 38 -44.19 -9.87 13.51
C GLU A 38 -44.44 -10.37 12.09
N PHE A 39 -45.13 -9.58 11.25
CA PHE A 39 -45.33 -9.90 9.84
C PHE A 39 -44.01 -10.06 9.10
N GLU A 40 -43.12 -9.07 9.20
CA GLU A 40 -41.81 -9.10 8.52
C GLU A 40 -40.91 -10.23 9.04
N ASN A 41 -40.93 -10.48 10.35
CA ASN A 41 -40.18 -11.59 10.95
C ASN A 41 -40.69 -12.96 10.49
N ASN A 42 -42.02 -13.12 10.40
CA ASN A 42 -42.64 -14.32 9.87
C ASN A 42 -42.32 -14.50 8.38
N LEU A 43 -42.33 -13.42 7.59
CA LEU A 43 -41.96 -13.45 6.17
C LEU A 43 -40.51 -13.88 5.98
N LYS A 44 -39.57 -13.30 6.75
CA LYS A 44 -38.15 -13.68 6.76
C LYS A 44 -37.97 -15.17 7.08
N ARG A 45 -38.74 -15.70 8.04
CA ARG A 45 -38.70 -17.13 8.41
C ARG A 45 -39.20 -18.02 7.27
N VAL A 46 -40.30 -17.67 6.61
CA VAL A 46 -40.86 -18.43 5.48
C VAL A 46 -39.90 -18.43 4.30
N ILE A 47 -39.31 -17.29 3.95
CA ILE A 47 -38.32 -17.18 2.87
C ILE A 47 -37.12 -18.07 3.17
N LYS A 48 -36.55 -17.98 4.38
CA LYS A 48 -35.42 -18.83 4.80
C LYS A 48 -35.76 -20.32 4.72
N HIS A 49 -36.97 -20.72 5.14
CA HIS A 49 -37.40 -22.11 5.04
C HIS A 49 -37.53 -22.57 3.57
N LYS A 50 -38.10 -21.72 2.70
CA LYS A 50 -38.24 -22.01 1.26
C LYS A 50 -36.88 -22.10 0.58
N GLU A 51 -35.98 -21.16 0.83
CA GLU A 51 -34.62 -21.17 0.30
C GLU A 51 -33.83 -22.40 0.78
N ASN A 52 -33.91 -22.74 2.07
CA ASN A 52 -33.30 -23.96 2.60
C ASN A 52 -33.88 -25.22 1.94
N SER A 53 -35.18 -25.25 1.67
CA SER A 53 -35.84 -26.37 0.99
C SER A 53 -35.38 -26.49 -0.47
N ILE A 54 -35.26 -25.36 -1.17
CA ILE A 54 -34.73 -25.30 -2.55
C ILE A 54 -33.26 -25.74 -2.58
N LEU A 55 -32.45 -25.28 -1.62
CA LEU A 55 -31.05 -25.67 -1.51
C LEU A 55 -30.92 -27.17 -1.23
N LYS A 56 -31.75 -27.71 -0.32
CA LYS A 56 -31.78 -29.14 -0.01
C LYS A 56 -32.25 -29.98 -1.20
N ALA A 57 -33.20 -29.49 -1.99
CA ALA A 57 -33.61 -30.15 -3.23
C ALA A 57 -32.48 -30.16 -4.27
N LYS A 58 -31.81 -29.02 -4.50
CA LYS A 58 -30.65 -28.95 -5.39
C LYS A 58 -29.52 -29.88 -4.96
N LEU A 59 -29.23 -29.96 -3.65
CA LEU A 59 -28.22 -30.87 -3.12
C LEU A 59 -28.59 -32.33 -3.35
N ARG A 60 -29.87 -32.70 -3.16
CA ARG A 60 -30.35 -34.05 -3.49
C ARG A 60 -30.26 -34.37 -4.99
N ASP A 61 -30.55 -33.41 -5.85
CA ASP A 61 -30.42 -33.59 -7.29
C ASP A 61 -28.93 -33.81 -7.66
N PHE A 62 -28.01 -33.06 -7.04
CA PHE A 62 -26.57 -33.29 -7.19
C PHE A 62 -26.13 -34.67 -6.65
N GLU A 63 -26.64 -35.10 -5.50
CA GLU A 63 -26.35 -36.42 -4.94
C GLU A 63 -26.85 -37.55 -5.87
N THR A 64 -28.04 -37.39 -6.45
CA THR A 64 -28.63 -38.37 -7.39
C THR A 64 -27.89 -38.41 -8.73
N GLU A 65 -27.39 -37.26 -9.21
CA GLU A 65 -26.53 -37.18 -10.40
C GLU A 65 -25.15 -37.84 -10.16
N ILE A 66 -24.68 -37.86 -8.91
CA ILE A 66 -23.44 -38.55 -8.50
C ILE A 66 -23.67 -40.07 -8.41
N GLU A 67 -24.75 -40.52 -7.76
CA GLU A 67 -25.04 -41.96 -7.60
C GLU A 67 -25.31 -42.69 -8.93
N THR A 68 -25.91 -42.01 -9.90
CA THR A 68 -26.17 -42.61 -11.24
C THR A 68 -24.92 -42.77 -12.11
N ARG A 69 -23.78 -42.16 -11.73
CA ARG A 69 -22.50 -42.29 -12.43
C ARG A 69 -21.58 -43.38 -11.84
N ASP A 70 -21.90 -43.94 -10.67
CA ASP A 70 -21.00 -44.81 -9.89
C ASP A 70 -21.28 -46.32 -9.98
N ASN A 71 -22.10 -46.79 -10.94
CA ASN A 71 -22.16 -48.23 -11.23
C ASN A 71 -21.09 -48.67 -12.24
N LYS A 72 -19.80 -48.40 -11.93
CA LYS A 72 -18.64 -49.10 -12.52
C LYS A 72 -17.49 -49.15 -11.52
N GLN A 73 -17.25 -50.36 -11.04
CA GLN A 73 -15.99 -50.93 -10.52
C GLN A 73 -14.97 -49.98 -9.87
N THR A 74 -14.77 -50.26 -8.59
CA THR A 74 -13.65 -49.86 -7.73
C THR A 74 -12.30 -49.74 -8.45
N SER A 75 -11.77 -48.52 -8.51
CA SER A 75 -10.32 -48.30 -8.35
C SER A 75 -10.13 -47.03 -7.52
N LYS A 76 -9.21 -47.08 -6.54
CA LYS A 76 -8.81 -45.91 -5.76
C LYS A 76 -8.01 -44.97 -6.67
N SER A 77 -8.70 -44.17 -7.48
CA SER A 77 -8.11 -43.04 -8.17
C SER A 77 -8.29 -41.80 -7.30
N PHE A 78 -7.18 -41.18 -6.90
CA PHE A 78 -7.19 -39.93 -6.14
C PHE A 78 -7.92 -38.87 -6.98
N ASN A 79 -8.95 -38.22 -6.42
CA ASN A 79 -9.75 -37.23 -7.14
C ASN A 79 -8.99 -35.89 -7.24
N TRP A 80 -8.19 -35.72 -8.30
CA TRP A 80 -7.43 -34.49 -8.58
C TRP A 80 -8.31 -33.22 -8.66
N ARG A 81 -9.63 -33.37 -8.83
CA ARG A 81 -10.60 -32.26 -8.80
C ARG A 81 -10.71 -31.59 -7.42
N ILE A 82 -10.55 -32.36 -6.34
CA ILE A 82 -10.53 -31.82 -4.96
C ILE A 82 -9.21 -31.08 -4.72
N ALA A 83 -8.08 -31.59 -5.25
CA ALA A 83 -6.80 -30.90 -5.17
C ALA A 83 -6.82 -29.56 -5.93
N ALA A 84 -7.45 -29.51 -7.12
CA ALA A 84 -7.56 -28.29 -7.91
C ALA A 84 -8.37 -27.19 -7.21
N SER A 85 -9.48 -27.51 -6.54
CA SER A 85 -10.28 -26.51 -5.81
C SER A 85 -9.55 -25.94 -4.59
N ILE A 86 -8.78 -26.77 -3.88
CA ILE A 86 -7.92 -26.33 -2.77
C ILE A 86 -6.81 -25.41 -3.28
N ILE A 87 -6.17 -25.73 -4.40
CA ILE A 87 -5.14 -24.88 -5.02
C ILE A 87 -5.71 -23.53 -5.42
N ILE A 88 -6.91 -23.50 -6.02
CA ILE A 88 -7.59 -22.26 -6.39
C ILE A 88 -7.95 -21.44 -5.14
N LEU A 89 -8.52 -22.08 -4.10
CA LEU A 89 -8.86 -21.40 -2.85
C LEU A 89 -7.62 -20.81 -2.16
N LEU A 90 -6.53 -21.57 -2.09
CA LEU A 90 -5.26 -21.10 -1.52
C LEU A 90 -4.65 -19.98 -2.37
N GLY A 91 -4.70 -20.10 -3.69
CA GLY A 91 -4.20 -19.07 -4.61
C GLY A 91 -4.98 -17.76 -4.50
N VAL A 92 -6.31 -17.82 -4.48
CA VAL A 92 -7.19 -16.66 -4.32
C VAL A 92 -7.04 -16.06 -2.92
N SER A 93 -6.91 -16.89 -1.88
CA SER A 93 -6.69 -16.42 -0.51
C SER A 93 -5.34 -15.74 -0.35
N TRP A 94 -4.28 -16.30 -0.94
CA TRP A 94 -2.94 -15.73 -0.93
C TRP A 94 -2.89 -14.41 -1.71
N PHE A 95 -3.47 -14.37 -2.90
CA PHE A 95 -3.54 -13.18 -3.74
C PHE A 95 -4.39 -12.08 -3.08
N GLY A 96 -5.53 -12.44 -2.49
CA GLY A 96 -6.38 -11.53 -1.72
C GLY A 96 -5.67 -10.98 -0.49
N TYR A 97 -4.98 -11.82 0.26
CA TYR A 97 -4.20 -11.39 1.42
C TYR A 97 -3.13 -10.36 1.05
N GLN A 98 -2.36 -10.61 -0.02
CA GLN A 98 -1.31 -9.70 -0.46
C GLN A 98 -1.87 -8.36 -0.96
N THR A 99 -3.06 -8.37 -1.56
CA THR A 99 -3.70 -7.17 -2.14
C THR A 99 -4.36 -6.31 -1.06
N PHE A 100 -5.01 -6.92 -0.06
CA PHE A 100 -5.75 -6.21 0.99
C PHE A 100 -4.95 -5.93 2.26
N PHE A 101 -3.94 -6.76 2.57
CA PHE A 101 -3.14 -6.65 3.80
C PHE A 101 -1.64 -6.52 3.56
N GLY A 102 -1.18 -6.54 2.30
CA GLY A 102 0.22 -6.32 1.96
C GLY A 102 0.68 -4.88 2.20
N VAL A 103 1.98 -4.71 2.46
CA VAL A 103 2.59 -3.38 2.56
C VAL A 103 2.44 -2.63 1.24
N ASN A 104 1.75 -1.50 1.25
CA ASN A 104 1.69 -0.61 0.08
C ASN A 104 2.97 0.24 0.01
N TYR A 105 4.00 -0.31 -0.63
CA TYR A 105 5.29 0.36 -0.84
C TYR A 105 5.18 1.69 -1.60
N GLN A 106 4.23 1.80 -2.54
CA GLN A 106 4.04 3.03 -3.31
C GLN A 106 3.53 4.15 -2.40
N ASP A 107 2.58 3.85 -1.50
CA ASP A 107 2.09 4.82 -0.52
C ASP A 107 3.20 5.22 0.45
N LEU A 108 4.01 4.26 0.92
CA LEU A 108 5.15 4.55 1.79
C LEU A 108 6.17 5.46 1.10
N TYR A 109 6.49 5.20 -0.17
CA TYR A 109 7.37 6.05 -0.96
C TYR A 109 6.76 7.45 -1.13
N ASN A 110 5.53 7.55 -1.64
CA ASN A 110 4.87 8.84 -1.92
C ASN A 110 4.73 9.71 -0.66
N ALA A 111 4.48 9.11 0.50
CA ALA A 111 4.34 9.84 1.76
C ALA A 111 5.67 10.35 2.35
N ASN A 112 6.81 9.82 1.90
CA ASN A 112 8.11 10.08 2.54
C ASN A 112 9.16 10.68 1.59
N TYR A 113 9.08 10.36 0.30
CA TYR A 113 9.99 10.90 -0.69
C TYR A 113 9.70 12.37 -0.92
N GLN A 114 10.75 13.18 -0.79
CA GLN A 114 10.73 14.59 -1.15
C GLN A 114 12.00 14.90 -1.93
N GLU A 115 11.88 15.82 -2.88
CA GLU A 115 13.05 16.39 -3.53
C GLU A 115 13.96 17.05 -2.50
N TYR A 116 15.26 16.84 -2.62
CA TYR A 116 16.19 17.53 -1.74
C TYR A 116 16.34 18.98 -2.20
N PRO A 117 16.07 19.97 -1.33
CA PRO A 117 16.25 21.37 -1.71
C PRO A 117 17.73 21.69 -1.91
N ASN A 118 18.03 22.73 -2.68
CA ASN A 118 19.39 23.27 -2.68
C ASN A 118 19.71 23.91 -1.33
N THR A 119 20.65 23.31 -0.59
CA THR A 119 21.13 23.81 0.71
C THR A 119 22.55 24.35 0.66
N GLU A 120 23.28 24.13 -0.45
CA GLU A 120 24.72 24.38 -0.53
C GLU A 120 25.10 25.60 -1.37
N TYR A 121 24.25 25.99 -2.32
CA TYR A 121 24.56 27.06 -3.25
C TYR A 121 23.48 28.15 -3.23
N ALA A 122 23.74 29.27 -2.57
CA ALA A 122 22.81 30.38 -2.55
C ALA A 122 22.70 31.04 -3.93
N ILE A 123 21.48 31.16 -4.46
CA ILE A 123 21.20 31.88 -5.71
C ILE A 123 20.55 33.21 -5.35
N THR A 124 21.30 34.31 -5.43
CA THR A 124 20.75 35.66 -5.20
C THR A 124 20.44 36.37 -6.52
N ARG A 125 19.40 37.20 -6.54
CA ARG A 125 19.03 38.00 -7.73
C ARG A 125 20.07 39.09 -8.08
N SER A 126 20.92 39.45 -7.11
CA SER A 126 22.02 40.41 -7.28
C SER A 126 23.30 39.77 -7.84
N ASP A 127 23.39 38.44 -7.91
CA ASP A 127 24.56 37.76 -8.48
C ASP A 127 24.58 37.89 -9.99
N THR A 128 25.47 38.74 -10.50
CA THR A 128 25.72 38.94 -11.94
C THR A 128 26.76 37.96 -12.50
N VAL A 129 27.33 37.08 -11.67
CA VAL A 129 28.38 36.14 -12.08
C VAL A 129 27.75 34.86 -12.62
N ASP A 130 27.80 34.68 -13.95
CA ASP A 130 27.42 33.43 -14.61
C ASP A 130 28.54 32.38 -14.47
N SER A 131 28.56 31.66 -13.34
CA SER A 131 29.52 30.58 -13.12
C SER A 131 28.95 29.21 -13.55
N PRO A 132 29.79 28.23 -13.95
CA PRO A 132 29.34 26.88 -14.26
C PRO A 132 28.53 26.23 -13.12
N GLU A 133 28.97 26.45 -11.88
CA GLU A 133 28.27 25.98 -10.68
C GLU A 133 26.89 26.63 -10.53
N ARG A 134 26.79 27.94 -10.74
CA ARG A 134 25.52 28.68 -10.70
C ARG A 134 24.53 28.11 -11.71
N ARG A 135 24.97 27.86 -12.95
CA ARG A 135 24.08 27.31 -13.99
C ARG A 135 23.52 25.95 -13.58
N ALA A 136 24.36 25.08 -13.00
CA ALA A 136 23.92 23.75 -12.55
C ALA A 136 22.85 23.85 -11.46
N PHE A 137 23.05 24.71 -10.45
CA PHE A 137 22.08 24.88 -9.36
C PHE A 137 20.83 25.66 -9.78
N VAL A 138 20.93 26.61 -10.70
CA VAL A 138 19.76 27.27 -11.30
C VAL A 138 18.89 26.26 -12.03
N ALA A 139 19.49 25.37 -12.83
CA ALA A 139 18.75 24.31 -13.50
C ALA A 139 18.11 23.35 -12.48
N TYR A 140 18.86 22.97 -11.43
CA TYR A 140 18.34 22.10 -10.37
C TYR A 140 17.14 22.71 -9.64
N GLU A 141 17.22 23.98 -9.20
CA GLU A 141 16.10 24.66 -8.54
C GLU A 141 14.91 24.93 -9.47
N ALA A 142 15.17 25.11 -10.77
CA ALA A 142 14.13 25.22 -11.80
C ALA A 142 13.51 23.86 -12.18
N GLN A 143 13.94 22.76 -11.54
CA GLN A 143 13.51 21.38 -11.82
C GLN A 143 13.83 20.90 -13.25
N ASP A 144 14.77 21.56 -13.93
CA ASP A 144 15.33 21.13 -15.21
C ASP A 144 16.45 20.11 -14.97
N PHE A 145 16.06 18.93 -14.49
CA PHE A 145 17.02 17.92 -14.00
C PHE A 145 17.92 17.34 -15.11
N GLU A 146 17.42 17.19 -16.33
CA GLU A 146 18.20 16.72 -17.48
C GLU A 146 19.38 17.66 -17.77
N ASN A 147 19.10 18.97 -17.77
CA ASN A 147 20.12 19.99 -17.93
C ASN A 147 21.04 20.07 -16.71
N ALA A 148 20.48 19.99 -15.49
CA ALA A 148 21.26 19.97 -14.26
C ALA A 148 22.28 18.82 -14.25
N ILE A 149 21.89 17.61 -14.67
CA ILE A 149 22.79 16.47 -14.83
C ILE A 149 23.95 16.85 -15.75
N THR A 150 23.63 17.34 -16.96
CA THR A 150 24.62 17.74 -17.96
C THR A 150 25.59 18.78 -17.39
N LEU A 151 25.07 19.78 -16.68
CA LEU A 151 25.87 20.85 -16.09
C LEU A 151 26.77 20.34 -14.96
N PHE A 152 26.26 19.49 -14.06
CA PHE A 152 27.06 18.88 -12.99
C PHE A 152 28.18 17.97 -13.51
N GLU A 153 27.96 17.24 -14.62
CA GLU A 153 28.98 16.38 -15.22
C GLU A 153 30.12 17.17 -15.84
N ASN A 154 29.77 18.28 -16.50
CA ASN A 154 30.69 19.15 -17.20
C ASN A 154 31.29 20.26 -16.32
N LEU A 155 31.13 20.19 -14.99
CA LEU A 155 31.81 21.14 -14.11
C LEU A 155 33.34 21.06 -14.28
N PRO A 156 34.03 22.21 -14.44
CA PRO A 156 35.48 22.27 -14.45
C PRO A 156 36.08 21.65 -13.18
N VAL A 157 37.27 21.06 -13.30
CA VAL A 157 37.93 20.35 -12.18
C VAL A 157 38.20 21.28 -10.99
N ASP A 158 38.57 22.52 -11.26
CA ASP A 158 38.82 23.59 -10.28
C ASP A 158 37.53 24.11 -9.61
N VAL A 159 36.37 23.89 -10.23
CA VAL A 159 35.06 24.28 -9.70
C VAL A 159 34.39 23.14 -8.93
N LYS A 160 34.72 21.89 -9.23
CA LYS A 160 34.11 20.70 -8.62
C LYS A 160 34.30 20.68 -7.10
N LYS A 161 33.19 20.58 -6.38
CA LYS A 161 33.12 20.41 -4.93
C LYS A 161 32.55 19.04 -4.58
N PRO A 162 32.91 18.46 -3.41
CA PRO A 162 32.46 17.13 -3.04
C PRO A 162 30.94 16.94 -3.02
N TYR A 163 30.16 18.00 -2.75
CA TYR A 163 28.70 17.92 -2.68
C TYR A 163 27.99 17.88 -4.04
N HIS A 164 28.61 18.33 -5.13
CA HIS A 164 27.96 18.33 -6.47
C HIS A 164 27.52 16.94 -6.90
N ILE A 165 28.27 15.92 -6.49
CA ILE A 165 27.96 14.53 -6.83
C ILE A 165 26.61 14.09 -6.22
N PHE A 166 26.26 14.60 -5.03
CA PHE A 166 24.97 14.32 -4.39
C PHE A 166 23.81 14.93 -5.17
N TYR A 167 23.91 16.22 -5.55
CA TYR A 167 22.89 16.88 -6.36
C TYR A 167 22.73 16.25 -7.74
N LYS A 168 23.83 15.74 -8.33
CA LYS A 168 23.74 14.95 -9.56
C LYS A 168 22.96 13.64 -9.35
N ALA A 169 23.19 12.93 -8.24
CA ALA A 169 22.43 11.71 -7.92
C ALA A 169 20.93 11.99 -7.71
N GLN A 170 20.61 13.13 -7.09
CA GLN A 170 19.24 13.60 -6.93
C GLN A 170 18.57 13.87 -8.27
N ALA A 171 19.27 14.54 -9.19
CA ALA A 171 18.76 14.80 -10.54
C ALA A 171 18.54 13.49 -11.31
N TYR A 172 19.49 12.55 -11.27
CA TYR A 172 19.30 11.21 -11.85
C TYR A 172 18.11 10.44 -11.25
N LEU A 173 17.87 10.57 -9.94
CA LEU A 173 16.70 9.96 -9.31
C LEU A 173 15.40 10.55 -9.85
N LYS A 174 15.39 11.86 -10.11
CA LYS A 174 14.22 12.59 -10.62
C LYS A 174 13.90 12.28 -12.08
N THR A 175 14.91 12.12 -12.93
CA THR A 175 14.73 11.72 -14.34
C THR A 175 14.39 10.23 -14.50
N GLY A 176 14.44 9.44 -13.41
CA GLY A 176 14.14 8.02 -13.42
C GLY A 176 15.33 7.13 -13.77
N GLU A 177 16.53 7.70 -13.84
CA GLU A 177 17.81 6.98 -14.00
C GLU A 177 18.27 6.37 -12.68
N ILE A 178 17.41 5.49 -12.13
CA ILE A 178 17.52 4.95 -10.78
C ILE A 178 18.87 4.27 -10.52
N GLU A 179 19.37 3.48 -11.46
CA GLU A 179 20.63 2.75 -11.28
C GLU A 179 21.85 3.68 -11.20
N LYS A 180 21.91 4.73 -12.04
CA LYS A 180 22.97 5.75 -11.95
C LYS A 180 22.92 6.47 -10.61
N SER A 181 21.72 6.82 -10.15
CA SER A 181 21.50 7.44 -8.85
C SER A 181 21.97 6.55 -7.69
N LYS A 182 21.60 5.27 -7.68
CA LYS A 182 22.03 4.28 -6.67
C LYS A 182 23.55 4.14 -6.61
N VAL A 183 24.20 4.05 -7.77
CA VAL A 183 25.67 3.93 -7.85
C VAL A 183 26.33 5.14 -7.18
N ILE A 184 25.83 6.35 -7.45
CA ILE A 184 26.39 7.57 -6.86
C ILE A 184 26.10 7.66 -5.35
N PHE A 185 24.89 7.38 -4.88
CA PHE A 185 24.61 7.40 -3.43
C PHE A 185 25.47 6.39 -2.67
N LYS A 186 25.67 5.19 -3.25
CA LYS A 186 26.57 4.19 -2.67
C LYS A 186 28.01 4.68 -2.63
N SER A 187 28.48 5.36 -3.69
CA SER A 187 29.85 5.90 -3.71
C SER A 187 30.05 7.03 -2.69
N ILE A 188 29.06 7.89 -2.49
CA ILE A 188 29.07 8.91 -1.42
C ILE A 188 29.29 8.26 -0.05
N ILE A 189 28.54 7.20 0.23
CA ILE A 189 28.63 6.45 1.49
C ILE A 189 30.01 5.82 1.64
N SER A 190 30.48 5.07 0.63
CA SER A 190 31.73 4.30 0.71
C SER A 190 32.97 5.19 0.74
N GLU A 191 32.97 6.30 0.00
CA GLU A 191 34.12 7.20 -0.12
C GLU A 191 34.19 8.26 0.97
N GLY A 192 33.22 8.31 1.89
CA GLY A 192 33.32 9.26 2.99
C GLY A 192 32.76 10.65 2.69
N LYS A 193 32.08 10.87 1.55
CA LYS A 193 31.72 12.22 1.07
C LYS A 193 30.60 12.87 1.89
N PRO A 194 30.42 14.19 1.79
CA PRO A 194 29.24 14.87 2.33
C PRO A 194 27.94 14.21 1.86
N PHE A 195 26.85 14.37 2.63
CA PHE A 195 25.52 13.80 2.36
C PHE A 195 25.37 12.28 2.56
N LYS A 196 26.13 11.65 3.47
CA LYS A 196 25.96 10.21 3.76
C LYS A 196 24.58 9.88 4.31
N ALA A 197 24.10 10.66 5.27
CA ALA A 197 22.82 10.40 5.92
C ALA A 197 21.67 10.51 4.90
N GLU A 198 21.71 11.55 4.08
CA GLU A 198 20.81 11.80 2.98
C GLU A 198 20.88 10.69 1.94
N SER A 199 22.08 10.24 1.59
CA SER A 199 22.28 9.11 0.66
C SER A 199 21.67 7.81 1.18
N TYR A 200 21.81 7.50 2.47
CA TYR A 200 21.11 6.37 3.09
C TYR A 200 19.58 6.51 3.00
N TRP A 201 19.06 7.71 3.27
CA TRP A 201 17.63 7.98 3.14
C TRP A 201 17.13 7.78 1.70
N TYR A 202 17.81 8.35 0.71
CA TYR A 202 17.41 8.24 -0.69
C TYR A 202 17.55 6.82 -1.25
N LEU A 203 18.56 6.06 -0.81
CA LEU A 203 18.65 4.63 -1.11
C LEU A 203 17.48 3.84 -0.50
N ALA A 204 17.04 4.18 0.72
CA ALA A 204 15.84 3.59 1.30
C ALA A 204 14.58 3.94 0.49
N MET A 205 14.45 5.18 0.02
CA MET A 205 13.33 5.60 -0.83
C MET A 205 13.34 4.84 -2.16
N ILE A 206 14.50 4.69 -2.79
CA ILE A 206 14.64 3.89 -4.01
C ILE A 206 14.24 2.43 -3.76
N ALA A 207 14.70 1.82 -2.66
CA ALA A 207 14.34 0.45 -2.30
C ALA A 207 12.82 0.29 -2.05
N LEU A 208 12.15 1.28 -1.43
CA LEU A 208 10.69 1.31 -1.32
C LEU A 208 10.04 1.34 -2.71
N LYS A 209 10.49 2.22 -3.61
CA LYS A 209 9.97 2.31 -4.98
C LYS A 209 10.14 1.00 -5.76
N GLU A 210 11.24 0.30 -5.54
CA GLU A 210 11.56 -1.02 -6.13
C GLU A 210 10.87 -2.19 -5.40
N LYS A 211 10.13 -1.93 -4.32
CA LYS A 211 9.51 -2.94 -3.44
C LYS A 211 10.53 -3.90 -2.81
N ASP A 212 11.78 -3.48 -2.67
CA ASP A 212 12.84 -4.24 -2.01
C ASP A 212 12.82 -3.95 -0.49
N LYS A 213 12.08 -4.79 0.23
CA LYS A 213 11.98 -4.73 1.70
C LYS A 213 13.34 -4.82 2.38
N ASN A 214 14.23 -5.69 1.88
CA ASN A 214 15.49 -6.01 2.57
C ASN A 214 16.45 -4.83 2.52
N GLU A 215 16.64 -4.25 1.33
CA GLU A 215 17.48 -3.05 1.18
C GLU A 215 16.85 -1.84 1.89
N ALA A 216 15.53 -1.66 1.84
CA ALA A 216 14.85 -0.59 2.59
C ALA A 216 15.12 -0.71 4.09
N LEU A 217 14.91 -1.90 4.68
CA LEU A 217 15.18 -2.14 6.10
C LEU A 217 16.65 -1.91 6.45
N LYS A 218 17.59 -2.35 5.61
CA LYS A 218 19.03 -2.18 5.82
C LYS A 218 19.39 -0.69 5.90
N TYR A 219 19.02 0.10 4.90
CA TYR A 219 19.38 1.52 4.86
C TYR A 219 18.70 2.32 5.97
N LEU A 220 17.42 2.05 6.27
CA LEU A 220 16.71 2.73 7.35
C LEU A 220 17.28 2.40 8.74
N LYS A 221 17.73 1.15 8.97
CA LYS A 221 18.37 0.76 10.23
C LYS A 221 19.70 1.49 10.44
N ILE A 222 20.53 1.55 9.40
CA ILE A 222 21.81 2.28 9.45
C ILE A 222 21.55 3.77 9.69
N LEU A 223 20.63 4.37 8.93
CA LEU A 223 20.27 5.78 9.09
C LEU A 223 19.84 6.11 10.52
N LYS A 224 18.96 5.28 11.11
CA LYS A 224 18.47 5.47 12.48
C LYS A 224 19.57 5.32 13.53
N ALA A 225 20.49 4.38 13.33
CA ALA A 225 21.55 4.08 14.29
C ALA A 225 22.60 5.19 14.32
N ASP A 226 23.02 5.66 13.15
CA ASP A 226 24.26 6.44 13.01
C ASP A 226 24.02 7.93 12.76
N TYR A 227 22.79 8.35 12.42
CA TYR A 227 22.48 9.71 12.00
C TYR A 227 21.17 10.26 12.57
N ASN A 228 21.04 11.59 12.57
CA ASN A 228 19.82 12.30 12.98
C ASN A 228 18.89 12.67 11.81
N TYR A 229 19.40 12.68 10.57
CA TYR A 229 18.62 13.03 9.39
C TYR A 229 17.43 12.06 9.20
N ASN A 230 16.21 12.62 9.11
CA ASN A 230 14.96 11.86 8.95
C ASN A 230 14.74 10.71 9.95
N LYS A 231 15.39 10.73 11.13
CA LYS A 231 15.36 9.63 12.10
C LYS A 231 13.95 9.20 12.51
N VAL A 232 13.08 10.16 12.80
CA VAL A 232 11.66 9.89 13.17
C VAL A 232 10.89 9.24 12.02
N LYS A 233 11.09 9.72 10.77
CA LYS A 233 10.48 9.11 9.59
C LYS A 233 11.01 7.69 9.35
N ALA A 234 12.31 7.47 9.55
CA ALA A 234 12.93 6.16 9.42
C ALA A 234 12.36 5.16 10.43
N GLU A 235 12.15 5.58 11.69
CA GLU A 235 11.48 4.76 12.71
C GLU A 235 10.03 4.39 12.33
N ALA A 236 9.28 5.35 11.80
CA ALA A 236 7.91 5.11 11.33
C ALA A 236 7.89 4.10 10.16
N LEU A 237 8.79 4.24 9.19
CA LEU A 237 8.91 3.31 8.07
C LEU A 237 9.33 1.90 8.51
N LEU A 238 10.28 1.78 9.43
CA LEU A 238 10.69 0.48 9.98
C LEU A 238 9.52 -0.26 10.64
N LYS A 239 8.63 0.46 11.35
CA LYS A 239 7.42 -0.14 11.95
C LYS A 239 6.41 -0.61 10.91
N ARG A 240 6.30 0.08 9.77
CA ARG A 240 5.38 -0.28 8.68
C ARG A 240 5.90 -1.42 7.81
N LEU A 241 7.23 -1.57 7.73
CA LEU A 241 7.88 -2.61 6.94
C LEU A 241 8.02 -3.94 7.69
N ASN A 242 8.04 -3.92 9.03
CA ASN A 242 8.10 -5.14 9.86
C ASN A 242 6.74 -5.82 9.92
#